data_AF-A0A2H9LXU9-F1
#
_entry.id   AF-A0A2H9LXU9-F1
#
_cell.length_a   1.000
_cell.length_b   1.000
_cell.length_c   1.000
_cell.angle_alpha   90.00
_cell.angle_beta   90.00
_cell.angle_gamma   90.00
#
_symmetry.space_group_name_H-M   'P 1'
#
loop_
_entity.id
_entity.type
_entity.pdbx_description
1 polymer ?
#
loop_
_entity_poly.entity_id
_entity_poly.type
_entity_poly.pdbx_seq_one_letter_code
_entity_poly.pdbx_strand_id
1 'polypeptide(L)'
;MKLAFSEKQMLSGAQGNAVKKSMEILVALGEIFGAKRLIDVSSVQIAGVSYKNLGEAGLEFLAEMARDGRARVLTTLNPAGMDLENWRTLGFSEDFAKQQDLVIGAFKRMGVIATCTCT
;
A
#
# COMPACT_ATOMS: atom_id res chain seq x y z
N MET A 1 14.43 -7.71 17.30
CA MET A 1 13.77 -6.39 17.22
C MET A 1 13.31 -5.91 18.59
N LYS A 2 13.50 -4.65 18.98
CA LYS A 2 12.86 -4.08 20.18
C LYS A 2 11.64 -3.28 19.74
N LEU A 3 10.46 -3.69 20.23
CA LEU A 3 9.18 -3.04 19.93
C LEU A 3 8.64 -2.28 21.14
N ALA A 4 8.12 -1.08 20.90
CA ALA A 4 7.32 -0.30 21.85
C ALA A 4 6.02 -1.03 22.19
N PHE A 5 5.36 -0.60 23.28
CA PHE A 5 4.10 -1.22 23.72
C PHE A 5 3.00 -1.13 22.64
N SER A 6 2.87 0.03 21.99
CA SER A 6 1.92 0.25 20.89
C SER A 6 2.20 -0.67 19.70
N GLU A 7 3.46 -0.84 19.30
CA GLU A 7 3.87 -1.73 18.20
C GLU A 7 3.58 -3.19 18.51
N LYS A 8 3.74 -3.62 19.78
CA LYS A 8 3.35 -4.96 20.22
C LYS A 8 1.85 -5.19 20.12
N GLN A 9 1.03 -4.19 20.46
CA GLN A 9 -0.42 -4.27 20.28
C GLN A 9 -0.83 -4.35 18.81
N MET A 10 -0.13 -3.60 17.94
CA MET A 10 -0.34 -3.68 16.50
C MET A 10 -0.01 -5.08 15.98
N LEU A 11 1.14 -5.63 16.38
CA LEU A 11 1.57 -6.98 16.00
C LEU A 11 0.65 -8.08 16.54
N SER A 12 0.04 -7.89 17.72
CA SER A 12 -0.93 -8.85 18.27
C SER A 12 -2.29 -8.81 17.56
N GLY A 13 -2.53 -7.82 16.69
CA GLY A 13 -3.79 -7.67 15.95
C GLY A 13 -4.88 -6.90 16.70
N ALA A 14 -4.55 -6.23 17.80
CA ALA A 14 -5.52 -5.42 18.56
C ALA A 14 -6.07 -4.21 17.77
N GLN A 15 -5.49 -3.91 16.59
CA GLN A 15 -5.82 -2.77 15.75
C GLN A 15 -6.27 -3.18 14.34
N GLY A 16 -6.73 -4.42 14.16
CA GLY A 16 -7.22 -4.94 12.89
C GLY A 16 -6.19 -5.77 12.11
N ASN A 17 -6.68 -6.49 11.10
CA ASN A 17 -5.92 -7.43 10.30
C ASN A 17 -4.88 -6.72 9.43
N ALA A 18 -5.26 -5.63 8.75
CA ALA A 18 -4.31 -4.87 7.93
C ALA A 18 -3.11 -4.38 8.75
N VAL A 19 -3.35 -3.79 9.93
CA VAL A 19 -2.29 -3.30 10.81
C VAL A 19 -1.40 -4.45 11.29
N LYS A 20 -2.00 -5.57 11.68
CA LYS A 20 -1.28 -6.77 12.07
C LYS A 20 -0.35 -7.25 10.95
N LYS A 21 -0.90 -7.42 9.74
CA LYS A 21 -0.16 -7.92 8.59
C LYS A 21 1.00 -7.01 8.19
N SER A 22 0.78 -5.68 8.22
CA SER A 22 1.85 -4.70 8.02
C SER A 22 2.96 -4.83 9.07
N MET A 23 2.61 -5.00 10.35
CA MET A 23 3.60 -5.18 11.42
C MET A 23 4.37 -6.49 11.31
N GLU A 24 3.71 -7.60 10.92
CA GLU A 24 4.38 -8.88 10.66
C GLU A 24 5.47 -8.72 9.59
N ILE A 25 5.18 -8.01 8.50
CA ILE A 25 6.15 -7.72 7.42
C ILE A 25 7.31 -6.86 7.95
N LEU A 26 7.02 -5.76 8.66
CA LEU A 26 8.05 -4.85 9.18
C LEU A 26 8.98 -5.54 10.18
N VAL A 27 8.43 -6.37 11.08
CA VAL A 27 9.22 -7.12 12.07
C VAL A 27 10.09 -8.15 11.38
N ALA A 28 9.54 -8.93 10.44
CA ALA A 28 10.31 -9.91 9.69
C ALA A 28 11.48 -9.27 8.93
N LEU A 29 11.24 -8.17 8.21
CA LEU A 29 12.31 -7.42 7.53
C LEU A 29 13.33 -6.89 8.53
N GLY A 30 12.88 -6.31 9.64
CA GLY A 30 13.77 -5.82 10.68
C GLY A 30 14.66 -6.93 11.25
N GLU A 31 14.15 -8.14 11.46
CA GLU A 31 14.92 -9.29 11.94
C GLU A 31 15.93 -9.76 10.89
N ILE A 32 15.53 -9.88 9.62
CA ILE A 32 16.41 -10.25 8.51
C ILE A 32 17.60 -9.28 8.40
N PHE A 33 17.34 -7.97 8.53
CA PHE A 33 18.38 -6.93 8.42
C PHE A 33 19.08 -6.62 9.75
N GLY A 34 18.76 -7.32 10.85
CA GLY A 34 19.36 -7.08 12.16
C GLY A 34 19.07 -5.69 12.75
N ALA A 35 17.95 -5.06 12.36
CA ALA A 35 17.56 -3.76 12.88
C ALA A 35 17.27 -3.83 14.39
N LYS A 36 17.52 -2.72 15.10
CA LYS A 36 17.34 -2.67 16.57
C LYS A 36 15.91 -2.32 16.98
N ARG A 37 15.25 -1.44 16.23
CA ARG A 37 13.92 -0.86 16.50
C ARG A 37 13.34 -0.28 15.21
N LEU A 38 12.04 -0.03 15.19
CA LEU A 38 11.39 0.79 14.16
C LEU A 38 11.65 2.28 14.40
N ILE A 39 11.46 3.09 13.37
CA ILE A 39 11.55 4.55 13.42
C ILE A 39 10.28 5.10 12.79
N ASP A 40 9.67 6.09 13.44
CA ASP A 40 8.48 6.75 12.93
C ASP A 40 8.80 7.57 11.68
N VAL A 41 7.84 7.59 10.75
CA VAL A 41 7.88 8.42 9.55
C VAL A 41 6.76 9.47 9.62
N SER A 42 6.97 10.62 8.99
CA SER A 42 5.96 11.69 8.91
C SER A 42 5.12 11.63 7.63
N SER A 43 5.63 10.99 6.58
CA SER A 43 4.96 10.83 5.28
C SER A 43 5.52 9.65 4.48
N VAL A 44 4.73 9.12 3.55
CA VAL A 44 5.12 8.01 2.66
C VAL A 44 4.62 8.26 1.24
N GLN A 45 5.43 7.94 0.23
CA GLN A 45 4.97 7.80 -1.15
C GLN A 45 5.05 6.32 -1.54
N ILE A 46 3.90 5.71 -1.85
CA ILE A 46 3.84 4.30 -2.22
C ILE A 46 4.30 4.17 -3.67
N ALA A 47 5.24 3.25 -3.90
CA ALA A 47 5.73 2.88 -5.22
C ALA A 47 5.13 1.54 -5.69
N GLY A 48 5.26 1.24 -6.99
CA GLY A 48 4.86 -0.06 -7.53
C GLY A 48 3.35 -0.25 -7.69
N VAL A 49 2.58 0.84 -7.82
CA VAL A 49 1.12 0.84 -7.86
C VAL A 49 0.52 0.41 -9.21
N SER A 50 1.34 -0.11 -10.13
CA SER A 50 0.89 -0.59 -11.44
C SER A 50 0.28 -1.99 -11.35
N TYR A 51 -0.89 -2.18 -11.94
CA TYR A 51 -1.50 -3.52 -12.04
C TYR A 51 -0.57 -4.52 -12.75
N LYS A 52 0.29 -4.05 -13.68
CA LYS A 52 1.27 -4.90 -14.36
C LYS A 52 2.26 -5.57 -13.40
N ASN A 53 2.60 -4.90 -12.30
CA ASN A 53 3.53 -5.42 -11.29
C ASN A 53 2.81 -6.25 -10.24
N LEU A 54 1.61 -5.80 -9.85
CA LEU A 54 0.81 -6.42 -8.79
C LEU A 54 0.17 -7.73 -9.26
N GLY A 55 -0.34 -7.75 -10.50
CA GLY A 55 -1.22 -8.79 -10.99
C GLY A 55 -2.47 -8.95 -10.11
N GLU A 56 -3.17 -10.06 -10.34
CA GLU A 56 -4.37 -10.42 -9.60
C GLU A 56 -4.10 -10.58 -8.10
N ALA A 57 -3.06 -11.34 -7.73
CA ALA A 57 -2.70 -11.57 -6.34
C ALA A 57 -2.39 -10.28 -5.57
N GLY A 58 -1.69 -9.33 -6.20
CA GLY A 58 -1.43 -8.02 -5.59
C GLY A 58 -2.70 -7.18 -5.44
N LEU A 59 -3.62 -7.25 -6.39
CA LEU A 59 -4.91 -6.58 -6.29
C LEU A 59 -5.78 -7.19 -5.18
N GLU A 60 -5.83 -8.52 -5.07
CA GLU A 60 -6.53 -9.23 -3.99
C GLU A 60 -5.97 -8.85 -2.61
N PHE A 61 -4.63 -8.85 -2.49
CA PHE A 61 -3.97 -8.41 -1.26
C PHE A 61 -4.34 -6.96 -0.90
N LEU A 62 -4.29 -6.03 -1.86
CA LEU A 62 -4.72 -4.65 -1.63
C LEU A 62 -6.20 -4.55 -1.26
N ALA A 63 -7.06 -5.36 -1.87
CA ALA A 63 -8.48 -5.40 -1.55
C ALA A 63 -8.74 -5.92 -0.13
N GLU A 64 -7.99 -6.92 0.34
CA GLU A 64 -8.04 -7.41 1.72
C GLU A 64 -7.59 -6.31 2.70
N MET A 65 -6.42 -5.71 2.44
CA MET A 65 -5.88 -4.64 3.27
C MET A 65 -6.84 -3.44 3.34
N ALA A 66 -7.55 -3.12 2.26
CA ALA A 66 -8.50 -2.02 2.22
C ALA A 66 -9.78 -2.24 3.03
N ARG A 67 -10.05 -3.46 3.53
CA ARG A 67 -11.23 -3.76 4.35
C ARG A 67 -11.19 -3.03 5.69
N ASP A 68 -10.05 -3.05 6.37
CA ASP A 68 -9.87 -2.42 7.68
C ASP A 68 -8.60 -1.55 7.79
N GLY A 69 -7.75 -1.53 6.77
CA GLY A 69 -6.54 -0.72 6.71
C GLY A 69 -6.79 0.75 6.45
N ARG A 70 -6.04 1.61 7.14
CA ARG A 70 -5.99 3.06 6.93
C ARG A 70 -4.56 3.58 7.08
N ALA A 71 -4.16 4.47 6.17
CA ALA A 71 -2.93 5.24 6.30
C ALA A 71 -2.98 6.11 7.56
N ARG A 72 -1.87 6.17 8.31
CA ARG A 72 -1.75 6.93 9.58
C ARG A 72 -1.01 8.25 9.44
N VAL A 73 -0.31 8.42 8.34
CA VAL A 73 0.49 9.59 8.00
C VAL A 73 0.10 10.06 6.61
N LEU A 74 0.59 11.22 6.20
CA LEU A 74 0.38 11.69 4.82
C LEU A 74 0.95 10.65 3.85
N THR A 75 0.07 10.02 3.08
CA THR A 75 0.45 8.97 2.13
C THR A 75 -0.03 9.33 0.73
N THR A 76 0.88 9.29 -0.24
CA THR A 76 0.62 9.57 -1.65
C THR A 76 0.99 8.38 -2.54
N LEU A 77 0.59 8.42 -3.83
CA LEU A 77 0.94 7.39 -4.81
C LEU A 77 1.94 7.93 -5.84
N ASN A 78 2.91 7.08 -6.19
CA ASN A 78 3.68 7.24 -7.42
C ASN A 78 2.78 7.11 -8.67
N PRO A 79 3.29 7.35 -9.89
CA PRO A 79 2.54 7.17 -11.12
C PRO A 79 1.92 5.78 -11.23
N ALA A 80 0.67 5.77 -11.68
CA ALA A 80 -0.06 4.55 -12.00
C ALA A 80 0.55 3.82 -13.20
N GLY A 81 0.11 2.58 -13.44
CA GLY A 81 0.55 1.79 -14.58
C GLY A 81 0.15 2.36 -15.95
N MET A 82 -0.68 3.40 -15.97
CA MET A 82 -1.16 4.14 -17.14
C MET A 82 -1.60 5.54 -16.72
N ASP A 83 -1.85 6.41 -17.70
CA ASP A 83 -2.58 7.66 -17.49
C ASP A 83 -4.05 7.37 -17.12
N LEU A 84 -4.54 7.86 -15.99
CA LEU A 84 -5.90 7.52 -15.51
C LEU A 84 -7.02 8.14 -16.36
N GLU A 85 -6.74 9.19 -17.13
CA GLU A 85 -7.73 9.92 -17.92
C GLU A 85 -7.60 9.60 -19.41
N ASN A 86 -6.37 9.54 -19.92
CA ASN A 86 -6.08 9.47 -21.35
C ASN A 86 -5.55 8.10 -21.84
N TRP A 87 -5.66 7.05 -21.02
CA TRP A 87 -5.15 5.71 -21.35
C TRP A 87 -5.67 5.17 -22.70
N ARG A 88 -6.91 5.50 -23.10
CA ARG A 88 -7.49 5.07 -24.38
C ARG A 88 -6.68 5.58 -25.57
N THR A 89 -6.37 6.89 -25.58
CA THR A 89 -5.58 7.53 -26.64
C THR A 89 -4.14 7.01 -26.66
N LEU A 90 -3.63 6.59 -25.49
CA LEU A 90 -2.31 5.98 -25.34
C LEU A 90 -2.29 4.49 -25.69
N GLY A 91 -3.41 3.90 -26.10
CA GLY A 91 -3.48 2.53 -26.60
C GLY A 91 -3.52 1.43 -25.52
N PHE A 92 -3.86 1.76 -24.28
CA PHE A 92 -4.07 0.74 -23.25
C PHE A 92 -5.41 0.02 -23.46
N SER A 93 -5.47 -1.27 -23.13
CA SER A 93 -6.71 -2.04 -23.20
C SER A 93 -7.68 -1.64 -22.09
N GLU A 94 -8.98 -1.76 -22.36
CA GLU A 94 -10.01 -1.48 -21.35
C GLU A 94 -9.88 -2.41 -20.13
N ASP A 95 -9.47 -3.66 -20.34
CA ASP A 95 -9.30 -4.62 -19.26
C ASP A 95 -8.15 -4.22 -18.33
N PHE A 96 -7.01 -3.79 -18.89
CA PHE A 96 -5.92 -3.27 -18.07
C PHE A 96 -6.35 -2.04 -17.30
N ALA A 97 -7.09 -1.14 -17.95
CA ALA A 97 -7.56 0.09 -17.32
C ALA A 97 -8.49 -0.17 -16.14
N LYS A 98 -9.47 -1.08 -16.30
CA LYS A 98 -10.37 -1.50 -15.22
C LYS A 98 -9.58 -2.07 -14.03
N GLN A 99 -8.59 -2.92 -14.28
CA GLN A 99 -7.79 -3.51 -13.20
C GLN A 99 -6.93 -2.45 -12.49
N GLN A 100 -6.34 -1.53 -13.24
CA GLN A 100 -5.59 -0.40 -12.68
C GLN A 100 -6.49 0.50 -11.82
N ASP A 101 -7.74 0.77 -12.24
CA ASP A 101 -8.69 1.56 -11.46
C ASP A 101 -9.08 0.87 -10.14
N LEU A 102 -9.19 -0.46 -10.13
CA LEU A 102 -9.42 -1.22 -8.90
C LEU A 102 -8.26 -1.08 -7.91
N VAL A 103 -7.01 -1.09 -8.41
CA VAL A 103 -5.81 -0.84 -7.59
C VAL A 103 -5.87 0.57 -6.97
N ILE A 104 -6.13 1.59 -7.78
CA ILE A 104 -6.24 2.98 -7.29
C ILE A 104 -7.39 3.12 -6.29
N GLY A 105 -8.53 2.48 -6.56
CA GLY A 105 -9.68 2.46 -5.66
C GLY A 105 -9.36 1.83 -4.30
N ALA A 106 -8.57 0.76 -4.26
CA ALA A 106 -8.13 0.13 -3.01
C ALA A 106 -7.28 1.08 -2.16
N PHE A 107 -6.30 1.77 -2.77
CA PHE A 107 -5.50 2.77 -2.08
C PHE A 107 -6.34 3.95 -1.57
N LYS A 108 -7.26 4.49 -2.38
CA LYS A 108 -8.17 5.56 -1.97
C LYS A 108 -9.03 5.15 -0.77
N ARG A 109 -9.55 3.91 -0.73
CA ARG A 109 -10.30 3.39 0.43
C ARG A 109 -9.47 3.39 1.71
N MET A 110 -8.16 3.19 1.62
CA MET A 110 -7.24 3.26 2.76
C MET A 110 -6.87 4.70 3.17
N GLY A 111 -7.42 5.73 2.53
CA GLY A 111 -7.12 7.14 2.81
C GLY A 111 -5.84 7.63 2.14
N VAL A 112 -5.32 6.91 1.14
CA VAL A 112 -4.15 7.34 0.37
C VAL A 112 -4.55 8.34 -0.70
N ILE A 113 -3.77 9.42 -0.82
CA ILE A 113 -3.98 10.45 -1.84
C ILE A 113 -3.39 9.95 -3.16
N ALA A 114 -4.25 9.68 -4.13
CA ALA A 114 -3.85 9.22 -5.45
C ALA A 114 -3.33 10.39 -6.32
N THR A 115 -2.18 10.94 -5.95
CA THR A 115 -1.45 11.96 -6.73
C THR A 115 -1.04 11.42 -8.09
N CYS A 116 -0.69 10.13 -8.17
CA CYS A 116 -0.30 9.43 -9.40
C CYS A 116 0.82 10.17 -10.17
N THR A 117 1.73 10.80 -9.43
CA THR A 117 2.88 11.53 -9.95
C THR A 117 4.09 11.35 -9.04
N CYS A 118 5.28 11.55 -9.58
CA CYS A 118 6.55 11.58 -8.84
C CYS A 118 6.95 13.01 -8.42
N THR A 119 6.21 14.04 -8.85
CA THR A 119 6.49 15.46 -8.57
C THR A 119 5.66 15.99 -7.42
#